data_AF-A0A2V6GWI5-F1
#
_entry.id   AF-A0A2V6GWI5-F1
#
_cell.length_a   1.000
_cell.length_b   1.000
_cell.length_c   1.000
_cell.angle_alpha   90.00
_cell.angle_beta   90.00
_cell.angle_gamma   90.00
#
_symmetry.space_group_name_H-M   'P 1'
#
loop_
_entity.id
_entity.type
_entity.pdbx_description
1 polymer ?
#
loop_
_entity_poly.entity_id
_entity_poly.type
_entity_poly.pdbx_seq_one_letter_code
_entity_poly.pdbx_strand_id
1 'polypeptide(L)'
;MTPLLTINLLRVLFVTFCAAIGANISSALSGNLWPGLVLGLVLGLVVVLIDRLLKGVSLRLFSSATFGLLLGLIFANLLMASQLLRYQSETMQWSVRLIVYAVFGYLGMMLAMRSSRDEFSLIIPYVRFARETTQHEPLVVDTNVIIDGRIADL
;
A
#
# COMPACT_ATOMS: atom_id res chain seq x y z
N MET A 1 -20.40 4.91 7.55
CA MET A 1 -19.67 4.68 8.82
C MET A 1 -19.13 3.26 8.77
N THR A 2 -17.81 3.07 8.68
CA THR A 2 -17.26 1.70 8.80
C THR A 2 -17.54 1.21 10.22
N PRO A 3 -18.08 0.00 10.42
CA PRO A 3 -18.34 -0.49 11.76
C PRO A 3 -16.99 -0.77 12.43
N LEU A 4 -16.51 0.19 13.22
CA LEU A 4 -15.28 0.09 14.02
C LEU A 4 -15.25 -1.19 14.86
N LEU A 5 -16.44 -1.66 15.25
CA LEU A 5 -16.67 -2.90 15.97
C LEU A 5 -16.22 -4.13 15.15
N THR A 6 -16.57 -4.22 13.87
CA THR A 6 -16.19 -5.35 13.01
C THR A 6 -14.67 -5.46 12.83
N ILE A 7 -13.98 -4.32 12.67
CA ILE A 7 -12.51 -4.29 12.50
C ILE A 7 -11.81 -4.72 13.79
N ASN A 8 -12.28 -4.23 14.94
CA ASN A 8 -11.69 -4.60 16.22
C ASN A 8 -11.96 -6.08 16.54
N LEU A 9 -13.13 -6.61 16.18
CA LEU A 9 -13.45 -8.04 16.33
C LEU A 9 -12.50 -8.91 15.52
N LEU A 10 -12.25 -8.56 14.26
CA LEU A 10 -11.32 -9.31 13.39
C LEU A 10 -9.90 -9.35 13.97
N ARG A 11 -9.42 -8.22 14.53
CA ARG A 11 -8.09 -8.13 15.15
C ARG A 11 -7.97 -8.99 16.40
N VAL A 12 -8.99 -8.99 17.26
CA VAL A 12 -9.01 -9.85 18.45
C VAL A 12 -9.00 -11.32 18.05
N LEU A 13 -9.83 -11.71 17.07
CA LEU A 13 -9.87 -13.06 16.53
C LEU A 13 -8.51 -13.48 15.99
N PHE A 14 -7.85 -12.62 15.19
CA PHE A 14 -6.52 -12.87 14.66
C PHE A 14 -5.48 -13.12 15.76
N VAL A 15 -5.43 -12.27 16.80
CA VAL A 15 -4.49 -12.43 17.92
C VAL A 15 -4.74 -13.73 18.67
N THR A 16 -6.00 -14.09 18.93
CA THR A 16 -6.34 -15.37 19.58
C THR A 16 -5.93 -16.57 18.72
N PHE A 17 -6.04 -16.46 17.40
CA PHE A 17 -5.63 -17.51 16.47
C PHE A 17 -4.10 -17.68 16.46
N CYS A 18 -3.33 -16.59 16.43
CA CYS A 18 -1.88 -16.62 16.56
C CYS A 18 -1.42 -17.23 17.89
N ALA A 19 -2.10 -16.89 19.00
CA ALA A 19 -1.80 -17.48 20.31
C ALA A 19 -2.08 -18.99 20.33
N ALA A 20 -3.19 -19.44 19.73
CA ALA A 20 -3.53 -20.87 19.64
C ALA A 20 -2.54 -21.65 18.77
N ILE A 21 -2.14 -21.10 17.62
CA ILE A 21 -1.12 -21.70 16.75
C ILE A 21 0.23 -21.76 17.48
N GLY A 22 0.64 -20.67 18.13
CA GLY A 22 1.89 -20.62 18.91
C GLY A 22 1.91 -21.65 20.03
N ALA A 23 0.80 -21.82 20.75
CA ALA A 23 0.64 -22.84 21.78
C ALA A 23 0.79 -24.27 21.21
N ASN A 24 0.14 -24.57 20.08
CA ASN A 24 0.24 -25.89 19.42
C ASN A 24 1.67 -26.20 18.94
N ILE A 25 2.35 -25.22 18.35
CA ILE A 25 3.74 -25.38 17.88
C ILE A 25 4.68 -25.64 19.07
N SER A 26 4.52 -24.91 20.18
CA SER A 26 5.37 -25.07 21.35
C SER A 26 5.12 -26.36 22.11
N SER A 27 3.86 -26.82 22.18
CA SER A 27 3.55 -28.14 22.74
C SER A 27 4.20 -29.26 21.93
N ALA A 28 4.24 -29.13 20.61
CA ALA A 28 4.85 -30.12 19.73
C ALA A 28 6.38 -30.15 19.84
N LEU A 29 7.02 -28.99 20.07
CA LEU A 29 8.48 -28.87 20.04
C LEU A 29 9.15 -29.07 21.41
N SER A 30 8.50 -28.62 22.49
CA SER A 30 9.13 -28.52 23.82
C SER A 30 8.35 -29.19 24.95
N GLY A 31 7.15 -29.73 24.66
CA GLY A 31 6.23 -30.27 25.68
C GLY A 31 5.63 -29.21 26.62
N ASN A 32 6.06 -27.95 26.51
CA ASN A 32 5.60 -26.83 27.32
C ASN A 32 4.78 -25.85 26.47
N LEU A 33 3.60 -25.48 26.98
CA LEU A 33 2.65 -24.62 26.28
C LEU A 33 3.00 -23.12 26.38
N TRP A 34 3.57 -22.72 27.52
CA TRP A 34 3.80 -21.32 27.89
C TRP A 34 4.66 -20.51 26.91
N PRO A 35 5.82 -21.01 26.43
CA PRO A 35 6.70 -20.22 25.57
C PRO A 35 6.04 -19.85 24.24
N GLY A 36 5.38 -20.82 23.59
CA GLY A 36 4.69 -20.59 22.32
C GLY A 36 3.45 -19.72 22.44
N LEU A 37 2.72 -19.82 23.54
CA LEU A 37 1.56 -18.97 23.76
C LEU A 37 1.98 -17.50 23.89
N VAL A 38 3.03 -17.22 24.68
CA VAL A 38 3.57 -15.86 24.83
C VAL A 38 4.11 -15.35 23.50
N LEU A 39 4.89 -16.15 22.78
CA LEU A 39 5.48 -15.76 21.51
C LEU A 39 4.41 -15.50 20.42
N GLY A 40 3.39 -16.35 20.35
CA GLY A 40 2.25 -16.18 19.45
C GLY A 40 1.43 -14.92 19.77
N LEU A 41 1.23 -14.60 21.05
CA LEU A 41 0.57 -13.37 21.49
C LEU A 41 1.37 -12.12 21.09
N VAL A 42 2.68 -12.12 21.36
CA VAL A 42 3.57 -10.99 21.02
C VAL A 42 3.59 -10.75 19.52
N LEU A 43 3.78 -11.80 18.72
CA LEU A 43 3.77 -11.68 17.25
C LEU A 43 2.41 -11.21 16.73
N GLY A 44 1.30 -11.76 17.25
CA GLY A 44 -0.05 -11.34 16.90
C GLY A 44 -0.29 -9.85 17.18
N LEU A 45 0.15 -9.37 18.35
CA LEU A 45 0.05 -7.95 18.73
C LEU A 45 0.88 -7.04 17.83
N VAL A 46 2.11 -7.45 17.48
CA VAL A 46 2.97 -6.70 16.54
C VAL A 46 2.30 -6.56 15.19
N VAL A 47 1.70 -7.64 14.66
CA VAL A 47 0.99 -7.58 13.37
C VAL A 47 -0.23 -6.65 13.44
N VAL A 48 -1.01 -6.70 14.52
CA VAL A 48 -2.15 -5.77 14.72
C VAL A 48 -1.69 -4.32 14.85
N LEU A 49 -0.53 -4.08 15.48
CA LEU A 49 0.05 -2.74 15.56
C LEU A 49 0.46 -2.24 14.16
N ILE A 50 1.09 -3.09 13.35
CA ILE A 50 1.43 -2.77 11.96
C ILE A 50 0.16 -2.47 11.15
N ASP A 51 -0.90 -3.27 11.28
CA ASP A 51 -2.20 -3.02 10.64
C ASP A 51 -2.79 -1.65 11.04
N ARG A 52 -2.66 -1.26 12.32
CA ARG A 52 -3.06 0.07 12.79
C ARG A 52 -2.22 1.18 12.17
N LEU A 53 -0.91 1.00 12.04
CA LEU A 53 0.00 1.98 11.42
C LEU A 53 -0.24 2.11 9.91
N LEU A 54 -0.65 1.03 9.25
CA LEU A 54 -1.02 1.01 7.83
C LEU A 54 -2.40 1.64 7.56
N LYS A 55 -3.19 1.95 8.61
CA LYS A 55 -4.51 2.55 8.46
C LYS A 55 -4.39 3.94 7.84
N GLY A 56 -4.70 4.05 6.55
CA GLY A 56 -4.58 5.28 5.76
C GLY A 56 -3.67 5.14 4.54
N VAL A 57 -2.91 4.03 4.44
CA VAL A 57 -2.19 3.69 3.21
C VAL A 57 -3.21 3.26 2.16
N SER A 58 -3.35 4.08 1.11
CA SER A 58 -4.17 3.72 -0.04
C SER A 58 -3.46 2.69 -0.91
N LEU A 59 -4.22 1.83 -1.61
CA LEU A 59 -3.66 0.89 -2.61
C LEU A 59 -2.82 1.60 -3.68
N ARG A 60 -3.14 2.87 -3.96
CA ARG A 60 -2.37 3.72 -4.88
C ARG A 60 -0.99 4.07 -4.32
N LEU A 61 -0.92 4.42 -3.04
CA LEU A 61 0.36 4.74 -2.39
C LEU A 61 1.25 3.49 -2.36
N PHE A 62 0.67 2.32 -2.10
CA PHE A 62 1.38 1.05 -2.16
C PHE A 62 1.89 0.71 -3.55
N SER A 63 1.06 0.85 -4.59
CA SER A 63 1.45 0.59 -5.98
C SER A 63 2.55 1.53 -6.47
N SER A 64 2.43 2.83 -6.21
CA SER A 64 3.46 3.82 -6.56
C SER A 64 4.78 3.57 -5.82
N ALA A 65 4.74 3.31 -4.51
CA ALA A 65 5.91 2.94 -3.72
C ALA A 65 6.61 1.68 -4.25
N THR A 66 5.84 0.67 -4.66
CA THR A 66 6.37 -0.59 -5.21
C THR A 66 7.03 -0.37 -6.57
N PHE A 67 6.42 0.44 -7.43
CA PHE A 67 7.01 0.80 -8.73
C PHE A 67 8.30 1.62 -8.57
N GLY A 68 8.32 2.57 -7.64
CA GLY A 68 9.52 3.34 -7.29
C GLY A 68 10.64 2.48 -6.75
N LEU A 69 10.33 1.53 -5.85
CA LEU A 69 11.30 0.56 -5.35
C LEU A 69 11.87 -0.30 -6.48
N LEU A 70 11.02 -0.77 -7.40
CA LEU A 70 11.46 -1.57 -8.55
C LEU A 70 12.41 -0.77 -9.46
N LEU A 71 12.06 0.47 -9.81
CA LEU A 71 12.93 1.35 -10.59
C LEU A 71 14.25 1.63 -9.86
N GLY A 72 14.20 1.94 -8.56
CA GLY A 72 15.39 2.14 -7.72
C GLY A 72 16.32 0.92 -7.74
N LEU A 73 15.77 -0.29 -7.60
CA LEU A 73 16.55 -1.52 -7.67
C LEU A 73 17.15 -1.77 -9.07
N ILE A 74 16.46 -1.41 -10.15
CA ILE A 74 17.00 -1.50 -11.51
C ILE A 74 18.23 -0.58 -11.65
N PHE A 75 18.14 0.68 -11.20
CA PHE A 75 19.28 1.60 -11.22
C PHE A 75 20.44 1.12 -10.34
N ALA A 76 20.14 0.62 -9.14
CA ALA A 76 21.15 0.00 -8.27
C ALA A 76 21.85 -1.17 -8.98
N ASN A 77 21.09 -2.02 -9.66
CA ASN A 77 21.65 -3.16 -10.38
C ASN A 77 22.50 -2.73 -11.58
N LEU A 78 22.06 -1.74 -12.35
CA LEU A 78 22.84 -1.15 -13.45
C LEU A 78 24.16 -0.57 -12.94
N LEU A 79 24.14 0.14 -11.81
CA LEU A 79 25.34 0.69 -11.18
C LEU A 79 26.30 -0.43 -10.77
N MET A 80 25.81 -1.50 -10.15
CA MET A 80 26.64 -2.64 -9.78
C MET A 80 27.15 -3.42 -11.00
N ALA A 81 26.36 -3.50 -12.08
CA ALA A 81 26.75 -4.16 -13.32
C ALA A 81 27.89 -3.44 -14.06
N SER A 82 28.05 -2.13 -13.84
CA SER A 82 29.14 -1.34 -14.42
C SER A 82 30.54 -1.68 -13.87
N GLN A 83 30.64 -2.63 -12.93
CA GLN A 83 31.92 -3.14 -12.38
C GLN A 83 32.81 -2.07 -11.73
N LEU A 84 32.23 -0.95 -11.26
CA LEU A 84 32.96 0.16 -10.63
C LEU A 84 33.85 -0.29 -9.46
N LEU A 85 33.45 -1.35 -8.74
CA LEU A 85 34.17 -1.86 -7.58
C LEU A 85 35.07 -3.08 -7.89
N ARG A 86 35.34 -3.39 -9.16
CA ARG A 86 36.10 -4.59 -9.55
C ARG A 86 37.48 -4.72 -8.91
N TYR A 87 38.12 -3.59 -8.58
CA TYR A 87 39.46 -3.57 -7.99
C TYR A 87 39.47 -3.58 -6.45
N GLN A 88 38.30 -3.63 -5.80
CA GLN A 88 38.18 -3.61 -4.34
C GLN A 88 38.05 -5.02 -3.76
N SER A 89 38.33 -5.16 -2.46
CA SER A 89 38.16 -6.43 -1.74
C SER A 89 36.71 -6.91 -1.73
N GLU A 90 36.51 -8.23 -1.69
CA GLU A 90 35.17 -8.85 -1.76
C GLU A 90 34.24 -8.36 -0.62
N THR A 91 34.78 -8.20 0.59
CA THR A 91 34.03 -7.67 1.74
C THR A 91 33.56 -6.23 1.48
N MET A 92 34.43 -5.37 0.94
CA MET A 92 34.09 -3.99 0.59
C MET A 92 33.03 -3.94 -0.51
N GLN A 93 33.14 -4.82 -1.52
CA GLN A 93 32.15 -4.94 -2.60
C GLN A 93 30.78 -5.31 -2.06
N TRP A 94 30.69 -6.29 -1.15
CA TRP A 94 29.42 -6.69 -0.53
C TRP A 94 28.79 -5.55 0.28
N SER A 95 29.58 -4.90 1.14
CA SER A 95 29.08 -3.80 1.97
C SER A 95 28.58 -2.62 1.13
N VAL A 96 29.34 -2.20 0.12
CA VAL A 96 28.92 -1.11 -0.77
C VAL A 96 27.70 -1.51 -1.59
N ARG A 97 27.63 -2.74 -2.09
CA ARG A 97 26.45 -3.24 -2.82
C ARG A 97 25.19 -3.15 -1.96
N LEU A 98 25.27 -3.54 -0.68
CA LEU A 98 24.16 -3.47 0.26
C LEU A 98 23.72 -2.01 0.51
N ILE A 99 24.69 -1.10 0.69
CA ILE A 99 24.43 0.34 0.82
C ILE A 99 23.76 0.90 -0.44
N VAL A 100 24.27 0.56 -1.63
CA VAL A 100 23.72 1.03 -2.91
C VAL A 100 22.27 0.56 -3.08
N TYR A 101 21.97 -0.72 -2.86
CA TYR A 101 20.59 -1.22 -2.94
C TYR A 101 19.66 -0.53 -1.93
N ALA A 102 20.12 -0.31 -0.70
CA ALA A 102 19.31 0.36 0.33
C ALA A 102 19.03 1.82 -0.04
N VAL A 103 20.06 2.57 -0.47
CA VAL A 103 19.94 3.99 -0.83
C VAL A 103 19.06 4.16 -2.06
N PHE A 104 19.34 3.44 -3.15
CA PHE A 104 18.55 3.56 -4.38
C PHE A 104 17.12 3.02 -4.21
N GLY A 105 16.91 1.95 -3.44
CA GLY A 105 15.58 1.46 -3.11
C GLY A 105 14.76 2.49 -2.34
N TYR A 106 15.35 3.13 -1.32
CA TYR A 106 14.70 4.19 -0.56
C TYR A 106 14.43 5.44 -1.42
N LEU A 107 15.42 5.90 -2.19
CA LEU A 107 15.26 7.06 -3.07
C LEU A 107 14.18 6.81 -4.13
N GLY A 108 14.19 5.64 -4.78
CA GLY A 108 13.18 5.26 -5.78
C GLY A 108 11.77 5.21 -5.18
N MET A 109 11.61 4.58 -4.01
CA MET A 109 10.34 4.56 -3.29
C MET A 109 9.88 5.98 -2.92
N MET A 110 10.76 6.80 -2.36
CA MET A 110 10.43 8.14 -1.90
C MET A 110 10.10 9.09 -3.06
N LEU A 111 10.83 8.99 -4.18
CA LEU A 111 10.54 9.75 -5.41
C LEU A 111 9.16 9.38 -5.96
N ALA A 112 8.85 8.09 -6.06
CA ALA A 112 7.55 7.64 -6.57
C ALA A 112 6.39 8.01 -5.64
N MET A 113 6.60 7.98 -4.32
CA MET A 113 5.60 8.41 -3.34
C MET A 113 5.43 9.94 -3.30
N ARG A 114 6.50 10.71 -3.51
CA ARG A 114 6.48 12.19 -3.54
C ARG A 114 5.97 12.74 -4.86
N SER A 115 6.08 12.00 -5.97
CA SER A 115 5.53 12.41 -7.25
C SER A 115 4.00 12.42 -7.16
N SER A 116 3.49 13.59 -6.82
CA SER A 116 2.08 13.87 -6.57
C SER A 116 1.36 14.10 -7.88
N ARG A 117 0.24 13.37 -8.09
CA ARG A 117 -0.96 13.59 -8.93
C ARG A 117 -0.83 14.18 -10.35
N ASP A 118 0.02 15.15 -10.61
CA ASP A 118 0.15 15.87 -11.89
C ASP A 118 1.02 15.12 -12.90
N GLU A 119 2.12 14.51 -12.46
CA GLU A 119 3.06 13.80 -13.35
C GLU A 119 2.59 12.38 -13.72
N PHE A 120 1.77 11.74 -12.87
CA PHE A 120 1.22 10.41 -13.14
C PHE A 120 0.00 10.41 -14.07
N SER A 121 -0.51 11.58 -14.46
CA SER A 121 -1.52 11.67 -15.53
C SER A 121 -0.96 11.21 -16.89
N LEU A 122 0.37 11.19 -17.04
CA LEU A 122 1.05 10.84 -18.28
C LEU A 122 1.25 9.33 -18.49
N ILE A 123 1.33 8.53 -17.41
CA ILE A 123 1.71 7.10 -17.49
C ILE A 123 0.53 6.14 -17.26
N ILE A 124 -0.50 6.57 -16.54
CA ILE A 124 -1.76 5.84 -16.46
C ILE A 124 -2.83 6.85 -16.89
N PRO A 125 -3.48 6.69 -18.06
CA PRO A 125 -4.69 7.42 -18.36
C PRO A 125 -5.66 7.01 -17.27
N TYR A 126 -5.79 7.84 -16.24
CA TYR A 126 -6.72 7.59 -15.17
C TYR A 126 -8.08 7.87 -15.80
N VAL A 127 -8.66 6.84 -16.42
CA VAL A 127 -10.05 6.85 -16.86
C VAL A 127 -10.83 6.98 -15.56
N ARG A 128 -11.09 8.23 -15.16
CA ARG A 128 -12.10 8.50 -14.16
C ARG A 128 -13.36 7.99 -14.83
N PHE A 129 -13.82 6.82 -14.42
CA PHE A 129 -15.25 6.57 -14.37
C PHE A 129 -15.78 7.53 -13.31
N ALA A 130 -15.82 8.83 -13.65
CA ALA A 130 -16.92 9.64 -13.21
C ALA A 130 -18.13 8.82 -13.63
N ARG A 131 -18.94 8.39 -12.67
CA ARG A 131 -20.33 8.23 -13.01
C ARG A 131 -20.70 9.62 -13.47
N GLU A 132 -20.73 9.80 -14.78
CA GLU A 132 -21.57 10.81 -15.38
C GLU A 132 -22.95 10.40 -14.89
N THR A 133 -23.31 10.86 -13.70
CA THR A 133 -24.68 10.97 -13.34
C THR A 133 -25.17 11.98 -14.35
N THR A 134 -25.61 11.50 -15.49
CA THR A 134 -26.49 12.18 -16.43
C THR A 134 -27.84 12.39 -15.74
N GLN A 135 -27.84 12.73 -14.45
CA GLN A 135 -28.89 13.52 -13.87
C GLN A 135 -28.67 14.88 -14.50
N HIS A 136 -29.30 15.06 -15.66
CA HIS A 136 -29.59 16.39 -16.16
C HIS A 136 -30.05 17.20 -14.96
N GLU A 137 -29.37 18.33 -14.73
CA GLU A 137 -29.74 19.26 -13.68
C GLU A 137 -31.26 19.49 -13.79
N PRO A 138 -32.03 19.34 -12.72
CA PRO A 138 -33.49 19.42 -12.81
C PRO A 138 -33.87 20.84 -13.27
N LEU A 139 -34.23 20.95 -14.55
CA LEU A 139 -34.67 22.20 -15.15
C LEU A 139 -36.09 22.49 -14.67
N VAL A 140 -36.23 23.50 -13.82
CA VAL A 140 -37.55 23.99 -13.39
C VAL A 140 -38.09 24.90 -14.49
N VAL A 141 -39.14 24.44 -15.18
CA VAL A 141 -39.77 25.15 -16.30
C VAL A 141 -41.12 25.68 -15.85
N ASP A 142 -41.43 26.92 -16.21
CA ASP A 142 -42.74 27.53 -15.95
C ASP A 142 -43.82 26.98 -16.91
N THR A 143 -45.09 26.96 -16.49
CA THR A 143 -46.21 26.37 -17.24
C THR A 143 -46.37 27.02 -18.62
N ASN A 144 -46.08 28.32 -18.70
CA ASN A 144 -46.20 29.09 -19.94
C ASN A 144 -45.27 28.58 -21.05
N VAL A 145 -44.04 28.18 -20.69
CA VAL A 145 -43.06 27.65 -21.64
C VAL A 145 -43.47 26.29 -22.21
N ILE A 146 -44.21 25.50 -21.42
CA ILE A 146 -44.75 24.20 -21.85
C ILE A 146 -45.89 24.39 -22.86
N ILE A 147 -46.77 25.37 -22.63
CA ILE A 147 -47.94 25.63 -23.49
C ILE A 147 -47.50 26.18 -24.86
N ASP A 148 -46.52 27.07 -24.88
CA ASP A 148 -46.00 27.69 -26.11
C ASP A 148 -45.01 26.79 -26.89
N GLY A 149 -44.63 25.63 -26.35
CA GLY A 149 -43.73 24.69 -27.03
C GLY A 149 -42.28 25.19 -27.19
N ARG A 150 -41.87 26.21 -26.43
CA ARG A 150 -40.55 26.86 -26.51
C ARG A 150 -39.43 26.11 -25.77
N ILE A 151 -39.64 24.82 -25.48
CA ILE A 151 -38.68 23.98 -24.75
C ILE A 151 -37.37 23.83 -25.54
N ALA A 152 -37.41 23.94 -26.87
CA ALA A 152 -36.22 23.86 -27.72
C ALA A 152 -35.31 25.10 -27.68
N ASP A 153 -35.78 26.22 -27.11
CA ASP A 153 -35.01 27.47 -26.98
C ASP A 153 -34.21 27.54 -25.66
N LEU A 154 -34.35 26.54 -24.78
CA LEU A 154 -33.70 26.44 -23.45
C LEU A 154 -32.56 25.42 -23.47
#